data_AF-X1D6P6-F1
#
_entry.id   AF-X1D6P6-F1
#
_cell.length_a   1.000
_cell.length_b   1.000
_cell.length_c   1.000
_cell.angle_alpha   90.00
_cell.angle_beta   90.00
_cell.angle_gamma   90.00
#
_symmetry.space_group_name_H-M   'P 1'
#
loop_
_entity.id
_entity.type
_entity.pdbx_description
1 polymer ?
#
loop_
_entity_poly.entity_id
_entity_poly.type
_entity_poly.pdbx_seq_one_letter_code
_entity_poly.pdbx_strand_id
1 'polypeptide(L)'
;EGKVVSSSRIRAALVAGDLDQVNLLLGRPYVVNGQVVPGDGRGKTIGIPTANLALWKERALPKTGVYVSQAMVNGQTFGAVTNVGVRPTFTSNQDMPQVETHLLNFSDEIYGQEIQVNFIHRLRDEQRFPNVQALIEQITQDVSLAKSYLSVLDS
;
A
#
# COMPACT_ATOMS: atom_id res chain seq x y z
N GLU A 1 27.59 -9.85 14.02
CA GLU A 1 27.80 -8.89 12.90
C GLU A 1 26.79 -8.99 11.75
N GLY A 2 26.17 -10.15 11.47
CA GLY A 2 25.16 -10.29 10.38
C GLY A 2 23.83 -9.52 10.52
N LYS A 3 23.38 -9.20 11.75
CA LYS A 3 22.09 -8.50 11.99
C LYS A 3 22.07 -7.03 11.52
N VAL A 4 23.22 -6.35 11.57
CA VAL A 4 23.32 -4.94 11.15
C VAL A 4 23.33 -4.86 9.62
N VAL A 5 24.08 -5.76 8.97
CA VAL A 5 24.14 -5.85 7.50
C VAL A 5 22.78 -6.21 6.91
N SER A 6 22.02 -7.14 7.52
CA SER A 6 20.66 -7.47 7.06
C SER A 6 19.71 -6.29 7.17
N SER A 7 19.76 -5.54 8.28
CA SER A 7 18.90 -4.38 8.51
C SER A 7 19.18 -3.23 7.53
N SER A 8 20.46 -2.96 7.25
CA SER A 8 20.86 -1.95 6.27
C SER A 8 20.46 -2.33 4.84
N ARG A 9 20.60 -3.62 4.47
CA ARG A 9 20.18 -4.13 3.16
C ARG A 9 18.66 -4.06 2.96
N ILE A 10 17.87 -4.41 3.98
CA ILE A 10 16.42 -4.28 3.93
C ILE A 10 16.01 -2.82 3.72
N ARG A 11 16.64 -1.87 4.45
CA ARG A 11 16.37 -0.44 4.26
C ARG A 11 16.73 0.04 2.85
N ALA A 12 17.88 -0.38 2.32
CA ALA A 12 18.28 -0.03 0.96
C ALA A 12 17.29 -0.55 -0.08
N ALA A 13 16.84 -1.80 0.05
CA ALA A 13 15.84 -2.40 -0.83
C ALA A 13 14.46 -1.71 -0.72
N LEU A 14 14.02 -1.35 0.49
CA LEU A 14 12.80 -0.56 0.71
C LEU A 14 12.86 0.79 -0.01
N VAL A 15 13.99 1.52 0.10
CA VAL A 15 14.20 2.81 -0.57
C VAL A 15 14.25 2.66 -2.09
N ALA A 16 14.85 1.57 -2.60
CA ALA A 16 14.86 1.25 -4.02
C ALA A 16 13.48 0.83 -4.55
N GLY A 17 12.55 0.43 -3.67
CA GLY A 17 11.25 -0.15 -4.04
C GLY A 17 11.36 -1.62 -4.47
N ASP A 18 12.48 -2.28 -4.19
CA ASP A 18 12.69 -3.71 -4.48
C ASP A 18 12.04 -4.56 -3.37
N LEU A 19 10.71 -4.63 -3.43
CA LEU A 19 9.91 -5.29 -2.42
C LEU A 19 10.13 -6.81 -2.40
N ASP A 20 10.43 -7.41 -3.55
CA ASP A 20 10.73 -8.85 -3.65
C ASP A 20 12.01 -9.17 -2.86
N GLN A 21 13.06 -8.35 -3.01
CA GLN A 21 14.28 -8.49 -2.21
C GLN A 21 14.05 -8.21 -0.72
N VAL A 22 13.19 -7.24 -0.36
CA VAL A 22 12.80 -6.98 1.03
C VAL A 22 12.16 -8.23 1.65
N ASN A 23 11.18 -8.79 0.96
CA ASN A 23 10.42 -9.95 1.42
C ASN A 23 11.31 -11.19 1.52
N LEU A 24 12.22 -11.40 0.56
CA LEU A 24 13.23 -12.45 0.59
C LEU A 24 14.15 -12.33 1.82
N LEU A 25 14.65 -11.13 2.11
CA LEU A 25 15.54 -10.89 3.25
C LEU A 25 14.83 -11.03 4.61
N LEU A 26 13.53 -10.72 4.66
CA LEU A 26 12.71 -10.85 5.87
C LEU A 26 12.18 -12.28 6.09
N GLY A 27 12.12 -13.09 5.03
CA GLY A 27 11.45 -14.40 5.03
C GLY A 27 9.93 -14.31 5.15
N ARG A 28 9.35 -13.12 4.94
CA ARG A 28 7.92 -12.83 5.01
C ARG A 28 7.60 -11.50 4.32
N PRO A 29 6.34 -11.22 3.97
CA PRO A 29 5.92 -9.91 3.48
C PRO A 29 6.30 -8.77 4.42
N TYR A 30 6.64 -7.61 3.85
CA TYR A 30 6.79 -6.37 4.59
C TYR A 30 5.43 -5.89 5.11
N VAL A 31 5.36 -5.47 6.38
CA VAL A 31 4.08 -5.21 7.06
C VAL A 31 3.96 -3.77 7.54
N VAL A 32 2.82 -3.15 7.23
CA VAL A 32 2.37 -1.88 7.77
C VAL A 32 1.06 -2.08 8.53
N ASN A 33 0.94 -1.51 9.72
CA ASN A 33 -0.28 -1.44 10.52
C ASN A 33 -0.65 0.04 10.65
N GLY A 34 -1.94 0.32 10.62
CA GLY A 34 -2.43 1.65 10.90
C GLY A 34 -3.93 1.66 11.10
N GLN A 35 -4.38 2.71 11.79
CA GLN A 35 -5.78 2.99 11.95
C GLN A 35 -6.35 3.52 10.63
N VAL A 36 -7.50 2.98 10.22
CA VAL A 36 -8.24 3.53 9.07
C VAL A 36 -8.87 4.85 9.46
N VAL A 37 -8.50 5.91 8.75
CA VAL A 37 -9.02 7.27 8.97
C VAL A 37 -9.76 7.78 7.74
N PRO A 38 -10.63 8.80 7.90
CA PRO A 38 -11.24 9.47 6.76
C PRO A 38 -10.18 10.08 5.83
N GLY A 39 -10.26 9.80 4.54
CA GLY A 39 -9.51 10.50 3.49
C GLY A 39 -10.35 11.56 2.79
N ASP A 40 -9.87 12.03 1.63
CA ASP A 40 -10.57 13.06 0.83
C ASP A 40 -11.84 12.52 0.12
N GLY A 41 -12.16 11.23 0.28
CA GLY A 41 -13.33 10.58 -0.34
C GLY A 41 -13.27 10.44 -1.87
N ARG A 42 -12.19 10.88 -2.53
CA ARG A 42 -12.05 10.89 -4.00
C ARG A 42 -12.16 9.50 -4.63
N GLY A 43 -11.62 8.48 -3.98
CA GLY A 43 -11.75 7.10 -4.45
C GLY A 43 -13.22 6.66 -4.51
N LYS A 44 -14.01 6.97 -3.47
CA LYS A 44 -15.44 6.64 -3.41
C LYS A 44 -16.22 7.31 -4.55
N THR A 45 -15.88 8.54 -4.92
CA THR A 45 -16.56 9.26 -6.01
C THR A 45 -16.35 8.63 -7.39
N ILE A 46 -15.28 7.85 -7.57
CA ILE A 46 -14.98 7.15 -8.83
C ILE A 46 -15.25 5.63 -8.73
N GLY A 47 -15.94 5.18 -7.69
CA GLY A 47 -16.30 3.78 -7.49
C GLY A 47 -15.20 2.88 -6.90
N ILE A 48 -14.10 3.46 -6.40
CA ILE A 48 -12.94 2.74 -5.87
C ILE A 48 -12.70 3.21 -4.42
N PRO A 49 -13.47 2.72 -3.44
CA PRO A 49 -13.28 3.11 -2.04
C PRO A 49 -11.91 2.66 -1.52
N THR A 50 -11.20 3.55 -0.82
CA THR A 50 -9.88 3.27 -0.23
C THR A 50 -9.89 3.53 1.27
N ALA A 51 -9.27 2.62 2.03
CA ALA A 51 -8.93 2.82 3.42
C ALA A 51 -7.63 3.65 3.49
N ASN A 52 -7.70 4.83 4.11
CA ASN A 52 -6.54 5.67 4.33
C ASN A 52 -5.94 5.31 5.70
N LEU A 53 -4.64 5.01 5.76
CA LEU A 53 -4.00 4.60 7.01
C LEU A 53 -3.27 5.76 7.67
N ALA A 54 -3.63 6.03 8.93
CA ALA A 54 -2.83 6.86 9.82
C ALA A 54 -1.66 6.03 10.35
N LEU A 55 -0.44 6.44 10.02
CA LEU A 55 0.78 5.76 10.40
C LEU A 55 1.57 6.54 11.43
N TRP A 56 2.32 5.81 12.24
CA TRP A 56 3.26 6.40 13.19
C TRP A 56 4.46 6.96 12.41
N LYS A 57 4.87 8.19 12.71
CA LYS A 57 5.84 8.98 11.91
C LYS A 57 7.19 8.30 11.66
N GLU A 58 7.60 7.37 12.51
CA GLU A 58 8.91 6.71 12.46
C GLU A 58 8.91 5.43 11.61
N ARG A 59 7.76 5.04 11.06
CA ARG A 59 7.65 3.80 10.30
C ARG A 59 8.30 3.98 8.93
N ALA A 60 9.32 3.17 8.65
CA ALA A 60 9.86 3.07 7.30
C ALA A 60 8.74 2.59 6.35
N LEU A 61 8.65 3.20 5.18
CA LEU A 61 7.73 2.78 4.13
C LEU A 61 8.52 2.35 2.91
N PRO A 62 7.98 1.45 2.09
CA PRO A 62 8.57 1.20 0.78
C PRO A 62 8.51 2.50 -0.05
N LYS A 63 9.33 2.56 -1.10
CA LYS A 63 9.33 3.64 -2.09
C LYS A 63 7.89 4.02 -2.51
N THR A 64 7.65 5.26 -2.88
CA THR A 64 6.34 5.63 -3.44
C THR A 64 5.99 4.78 -4.66
N GLY A 65 4.70 4.49 -4.83
CA GLY A 65 4.20 3.63 -5.90
C GLY A 65 2.94 2.86 -5.54
N VAL A 66 2.56 1.96 -6.44
CA VAL A 66 1.40 1.07 -6.30
C VAL A 66 1.87 -0.35 -6.12
N TYR A 67 1.23 -1.07 -5.21
CA TYR A 67 1.62 -2.38 -4.73
C TYR A 67 0.46 -3.36 -4.75
N VAL A 68 0.76 -4.62 -5.07
CA VAL A 68 -0.07 -5.77 -4.69
C VAL A 68 0.11 -5.98 -3.20
N SER A 69 -1.00 -6.08 -2.48
CA SER A 69 -0.99 -6.29 -1.04
C SER A 69 -2.06 -7.28 -0.62
N GLN A 70 -1.95 -7.74 0.63
CA GLN A 70 -3.04 -8.35 1.36
C GLN A 70 -3.30 -7.53 2.60
N ALA A 71 -4.55 -7.38 3.00
CA ALA A 71 -4.92 -6.66 4.20
C ALA A 71 -5.71 -7.55 5.14
N MET A 72 -5.32 -7.55 6.41
CA MET A 72 -6.03 -8.26 7.46
C MET A 72 -6.95 -7.30 8.20
N VAL A 73 -8.25 -7.60 8.15
CA VAL A 73 -9.34 -6.81 8.73
C VAL A 73 -10.20 -7.76 9.55
N ASN A 74 -10.35 -7.50 10.86
CA ASN A 74 -11.16 -8.34 11.77
C ASN A 74 -10.85 -9.85 11.69
N GLY A 75 -9.57 -10.21 11.56
CA GLY A 75 -9.12 -11.60 11.47
C GLY A 75 -9.31 -12.28 10.11
N GLN A 76 -9.85 -11.57 9.12
CA GLN A 76 -9.98 -12.04 7.74
C GLN A 76 -8.94 -11.36 6.85
N THR A 77 -8.42 -12.10 5.87
CA THR A 77 -7.45 -11.57 4.91
C THR A 77 -8.12 -11.32 3.57
N PHE A 78 -7.91 -10.12 3.03
CA PHE A 78 -8.41 -9.69 1.73
C PHE A 78 -7.24 -9.36 0.81
N GLY A 79 -7.36 -9.72 -0.47
CA GLY A 79 -6.49 -9.16 -1.49
C GLY A 79 -6.68 -7.64 -1.57
N ALA A 80 -5.63 -6.91 -1.93
CA ALA A 80 -5.67 -5.45 -1.94
C ALA A 80 -4.71 -4.86 -2.98
N VAL A 81 -4.99 -3.60 -3.34
CA VAL A 81 -4.07 -2.71 -4.05
C VAL A 81 -3.76 -1.55 -3.11
N THR A 82 -2.48 -1.32 -2.83
CA THR A 82 -2.04 -0.24 -1.94
C THR A 82 -1.21 0.78 -2.69
N ASN A 83 -1.62 2.05 -2.65
CA ASN A 83 -0.79 3.18 -3.02
C ASN A 83 -0.01 3.66 -1.79
N VAL A 84 1.29 3.90 -1.98
CA VAL A 84 2.16 4.62 -1.04
C VAL A 84 2.58 5.91 -1.72
N GLY A 85 2.19 7.04 -1.15
CA GLY A 85 2.48 8.36 -1.67
C GLY A 85 2.93 9.31 -0.57
N VAL A 86 3.11 10.58 -0.95
CA VAL A 86 3.40 11.67 -0.03
C VAL A 86 2.44 12.83 -0.29
N ARG A 87 1.82 13.36 0.77
CA ARG A 87 1.08 14.62 0.66
C ARG A 87 1.98 15.78 1.10
N PRO A 88 2.16 16.79 0.23
CA PRO A 88 2.73 18.05 0.65
C PRO A 88 1.81 18.68 1.71
N THR A 89 2.36 19.02 2.88
CA THR A 89 1.59 19.76 3.90
C THR A 89 1.97 21.22 3.89
N PHE A 90 0.97 22.11 3.84
CA PHE A 90 1.19 23.57 3.88
C PHE A 90 1.60 24.08 5.27
N THR A 91 1.37 23.32 6.33
CA THR A 91 1.49 23.75 7.74
C THR A 91 2.74 23.24 8.45
N SER A 92 3.41 22.23 7.91
CA SER A 92 4.68 21.70 8.41
C SER A 92 5.63 21.47 7.24
N ASN A 93 6.91 21.81 7.38
CA ASN A 93 7.96 21.51 6.39
C ASN A 93 8.28 20.00 6.30
N GLN A 94 7.31 19.12 6.55
CA GLN A 94 7.47 17.67 6.56
C GLN A 94 6.39 17.06 5.69
N ASP A 95 6.80 16.41 4.61
CA ASP A 95 5.90 15.59 3.80
C ASP A 95 5.27 14.51 4.67
N MET A 96 3.95 14.39 4.65
CA MET A 96 3.26 13.33 5.37
C MET A 96 3.08 12.13 4.44
N PRO A 97 3.64 10.95 4.78
CA PRO A 97 3.43 9.75 4.01
C PRO A 97 1.95 9.36 4.04
N GLN A 98 1.47 8.84 2.93
CA GLN A 98 0.12 8.33 2.79
C GLN A 98 0.14 6.89 2.31
N VAL A 99 -0.69 6.07 2.94
CA VAL A 99 -0.94 4.70 2.52
C VAL A 99 -2.42 4.54 2.33
N GLU A 100 -2.83 4.40 1.07
CA GLU A 100 -4.22 4.24 0.65
C GLU A 100 -4.41 2.81 0.12
N THR A 101 -5.30 2.05 0.74
CA THR A 101 -5.50 0.64 0.42
C THR A 101 -6.92 0.39 -0.10
N HIS A 102 -7.03 -0.09 -1.33
CA HIS A 102 -8.26 -0.60 -1.91
C HIS A 102 -8.38 -2.09 -1.62
N LEU A 103 -9.34 -2.47 -0.77
CA LEU A 103 -9.64 -3.85 -0.43
C LEU A 103 -10.49 -4.50 -1.54
N LEU A 104 -10.04 -5.63 -2.07
CA LEU A 104 -10.73 -6.35 -3.13
C LEU A 104 -11.93 -7.13 -2.56
N ASN A 105 -13.08 -7.03 -3.22
CA ASN A 105 -14.32 -7.72 -2.85
C ASN A 105 -14.77 -7.38 -1.41
N PHE A 106 -14.54 -6.16 -0.95
CA PHE A 106 -14.88 -5.69 0.38
C PHE A 106 -15.81 -4.48 0.32
N SER A 107 -16.86 -4.46 1.15
CA SER A 107 -17.90 -3.43 1.12
C SER A 107 -18.21 -2.78 2.48
N ASP A 108 -17.60 -3.27 3.56
CA ASP A 108 -17.95 -2.82 4.91
C ASP A 108 -17.24 -1.51 5.28
N GLU A 109 -17.79 -0.79 6.25
CA GLU A 109 -17.18 0.41 6.80
C GLU A 109 -16.23 0.05 7.94
N ILE A 110 -14.97 0.47 7.82
CA ILE A 110 -13.89 0.10 8.75
C ILE A 110 -13.16 1.29 9.36
N TYR A 111 -13.76 2.49 9.34
CA TYR A 111 -13.15 3.65 9.99
C TYR A 111 -12.92 3.42 11.48
N GLY A 112 -11.78 3.91 11.97
CA GLY A 112 -11.35 3.75 13.36
C GLY A 112 -10.75 2.37 13.67
N GLN A 113 -10.86 1.39 12.77
CA GLN A 113 -10.28 0.06 12.97
C GLN A 113 -8.79 0.06 12.67
N GLU A 114 -8.02 -0.67 13.46
CA GLU A 114 -6.63 -1.01 13.17
C GLU A 114 -6.60 -2.15 12.16
N ILE A 115 -5.91 -1.94 11.04
CA ILE A 115 -5.70 -2.99 10.04
C ILE A 115 -4.22 -3.22 9.79
N GLN A 116 -3.91 -4.43 9.32
CA GLN A 116 -2.57 -4.78 8.86
C GLN A 116 -2.56 -4.89 7.34
N VAL A 117 -1.56 -4.32 6.68
CA VAL A 117 -1.30 -4.41 5.24
C VAL A 117 0.05 -5.09 5.03
N ASN A 118 0.01 -6.23 4.36
CA ASN A 118 1.15 -7.02 3.92
C ASN A 118 1.47 -6.63 2.47
N PHE A 119 2.64 -6.06 2.24
CA PHE A 119 3.12 -5.68 0.92
C PHE A 119 3.74 -6.90 0.24
N ILE A 120 3.13 -7.33 -0.87
CA ILE A 120 3.48 -8.56 -1.57
C ILE A 120 4.43 -8.27 -2.73
N HIS A 121 4.03 -7.39 -3.63
CA HIS A 121 4.77 -7.08 -4.84
C HIS A 121 4.56 -5.63 -5.28
N ARG A 122 5.55 -5.04 -5.96
CA ARG A 122 5.46 -3.67 -6.46
C ARG A 122 5.01 -3.67 -7.92
N LEU A 123 3.92 -2.96 -8.23
CA LEU A 123 3.40 -2.86 -9.59
C LEU A 123 4.05 -1.74 -10.40
N ARG A 124 4.08 -0.51 -9.86
CA ARG A 124 4.55 0.67 -10.62
C ARG A 124 4.87 1.87 -9.73
N ASP A 125 5.55 2.86 -10.29
CA ASP A 125 5.65 4.21 -9.70
C ASP A 125 4.29 4.95 -9.75
N GLU A 126 4.18 6.02 -8.96
CA GLU A 126 3.05 6.96 -9.05
C GLU A 126 3.06 7.70 -10.39
N GLN A 127 1.88 8.01 -10.90
CA GLN A 127 1.70 8.62 -12.21
C GLN A 127 0.68 9.75 -12.12
N ARG A 128 0.88 10.80 -12.94
CA ARG A 128 -0.12 11.85 -13.14
C ARG A 128 -1.01 11.45 -14.30
N PHE A 129 -2.31 11.64 -14.15
CA PHE A 129 -3.28 11.33 -15.19
C PHE A 129 -3.85 12.62 -15.81
N PRO A 130 -4.07 12.64 -17.13
CA PRO A 130 -4.59 13.82 -17.82
C PRO A 130 -6.07 14.08 -17.51
N ASN A 131 -6.82 13.07 -17.06
CA ASN A 131 -8.23 13.16 -16.72
C ASN A 131 -8.65 11.98 -15.80
N VAL A 132 -9.88 12.05 -15.29
CA VAL A 132 -10.45 11.03 -14.38
C VAL A 132 -10.62 9.67 -15.06
N GLN A 133 -10.95 9.64 -16.36
CA GLN A 133 -11.15 8.39 -17.10
C GLN A 133 -9.84 7.58 -17.19
N ALA A 134 -8.73 8.23 -17.54
CA ALA A 134 -7.41 7.60 -17.58
C ALA A 134 -6.96 7.08 -16.21
N LEU A 135 -7.30 7.79 -15.13
CA LEU A 135 -7.07 7.33 -13.76
C LEU A 135 -7.86 6.05 -13.45
N ILE A 136 -9.16 6.02 -13.77
CA ILE A 136 -10.02 4.85 -13.54
C ILE A 136 -9.52 3.63 -14.33
N GLU A 137 -9.14 3.83 -15.60
CA GLU A 137 -8.58 2.78 -16.45
C GLU A 137 -7.31 2.19 -15.84
N GLN A 138 -6.39 3.04 -15.39
CA GLN A 138 -5.16 2.56 -14.76
C GLN A 138 -5.44 1.81 -13.45
N ILE A 139 -6.33 2.32 -12.59
CA ILE A 139 -6.67 1.61 -11.34
C ILE A 139 -7.33 0.26 -11.64
N THR A 140 -8.19 0.19 -12.66
CA THR A 140 -8.82 -1.07 -13.08
C THR A 140 -7.78 -2.09 -13.53
N GLN A 141 -6.77 -1.65 -14.29
CA GLN A 141 -5.64 -2.49 -14.68
C GLN A 141 -4.82 -2.94 -13.46
N ASP A 142 -4.51 -2.02 -12.54
CA ASP A 142 -3.77 -2.34 -11.32
C ASP A 142 -4.50 -3.40 -10.47
N VAL A 143 -5.83 -3.28 -10.34
CA VAL A 143 -6.69 -4.27 -9.66
C VAL A 143 -6.68 -5.62 -10.37
N SER A 144 -6.76 -5.63 -11.70
CA SER A 144 -6.73 -6.86 -12.50
C SER A 144 -5.39 -7.59 -12.36
N LEU A 145 -4.27 -6.86 -12.41
CA LEU A 145 -2.93 -7.38 -12.19
C LEU A 145 -2.78 -7.93 -10.77
N ALA A 146 -3.23 -7.20 -9.76
CA ALA A 146 -3.18 -7.65 -8.37
C ALA A 146 -3.97 -8.94 -8.15
N LYS A 147 -5.19 -9.06 -8.72
CA LYS A 147 -5.98 -10.30 -8.66
C LYS A 147 -5.24 -11.48 -9.29
N SER A 148 -4.64 -11.27 -10.47
CA SER A 148 -3.90 -12.30 -11.18
C SER A 148 -2.64 -12.74 -10.42
N TYR A 149 -1.94 -11.78 -9.80
CA TYR A 149 -0.75 -12.06 -8.99
C TYR A 149 -1.11 -12.86 -7.74
N LEU A 150 -2.15 -12.46 -7.02
CA LEU A 150 -2.60 -13.13 -5.79
C LEU A 150 -3.11 -14.55 -6.06
N SER A 151 -3.82 -14.78 -7.17
CA SER A 151 -4.29 -16.14 -7.50
C SER A 151 -3.16 -17.15 -7.73
N VAL A 152 -2.01 -16.69 -8.25
CA VAL A 152 -0.83 -17.54 -8.45
C VAL A 152 -0.14 -17.86 -7.12
N LEU A 153 -0.17 -16.95 -6.15
CA LEU A 153 0.41 -17.18 -4.82
C LEU A 153 -0.39 -18.17 -3.96
N ASP A 154 -1.71 -18.22 -4.14
CA ASP A 154 -2.59 -19.14 -3.41
C ASP A 154 -2.62 -20.56 -4.02
N SER A 155 -1.96 -20.77 -5.16
CA SER A 155 -1.88 -22.05 -5.90
C SER A 155 -0.63 -22.84 -5.56
#